data_AF-A0A8S3VJQ1-F1
#
_entry.id   AF-A0A8S3VJQ1-F1
#
_cell.length_a   1.000
_cell.length_b   1.000
_cell.length_c   1.000
_cell.angle_alpha   90.00
_cell.angle_beta   90.00
_cell.angle_gamma   90.00
#
_symmetry.space_group_name_H-M   'P 1'
#
loop_
_entity.id
_entity.type
_entity.pdbx_description
1 polymer ?
#
loop_
_entity_poly.entity_id
_entity_poly.type
_entity_poly.pdbx_seq_one_letter_code
_entity_poly.pdbx_strand_id
1 'polypeptide(L)'
;MDYKLKQRLNRWCPPDLRKDYNMNNQPCFVENGNYPIRSDFHRVTNSNIDKTVRCFRCGQTGHFYKQCAEIRIKSKKKLNRDFERLSLFIQRKTCENFPFFNLDDAEFRKATRANSILYFQVNLLQTSQTKILKEKVKLESVVDLVKEQLKENRKSLRQEIDFLKQENRTLKSKLQKTISKSTELSREIEIRNLENDKLERTIRTLKDQ
;
A
#
# COMPACT_ATOMS: atom_id res chain seq x y z
N MET A 1 -1.07 24.82 12.30
CA MET A 1 -0.12 23.86 11.69
C MET A 1 1.18 23.94 12.48
N ASP A 2 1.52 22.85 13.17
CA ASP A 2 2.43 22.80 14.30
C ASP A 2 3.92 22.82 13.88
N TYR A 3 4.71 23.74 14.41
CA TYR A 3 6.14 23.97 14.08
C TYR A 3 6.99 22.72 14.37
N LYS A 4 6.52 21.82 15.24
CA LYS A 4 7.16 20.54 15.57
C LYS A 4 7.09 19.50 14.47
N LEU A 5 6.17 19.60 13.50
CA LEU A 5 6.08 18.65 12.39
C LEU A 5 7.15 18.91 11.30
N LYS A 6 7.59 20.17 11.13
CA LYS A 6 8.64 20.54 10.16
C LYS A 6 10.03 20.01 10.54
N GLN A 7 10.32 19.82 11.83
CA GLN A 7 11.65 19.35 12.26
C GLN A 7 11.84 17.82 12.14
N ARG A 8 10.76 17.04 11.99
CA ARG A 8 10.86 15.57 11.87
C ARG A 8 11.15 15.08 10.44
N LEU A 9 10.82 15.86 9.43
CA LEU A 9 11.05 15.48 8.01
C LEU A 9 12.49 15.70 7.53
N ASN A 10 13.31 16.48 8.26
CA ASN A 10 14.70 16.77 7.86
C ASN A 10 15.75 15.76 8.32
N ARG A 11 15.37 14.62 8.94
CA ARG A 11 16.31 13.58 9.43
C ARG A 11 16.51 12.39 8.50
N TRP A 12 15.79 12.30 7.38
CA TRP A 12 15.75 11.09 6.54
C TRP A 12 16.29 11.28 5.11
N CYS A 13 17.16 12.27 4.89
CA CYS A 13 17.83 12.45 3.61
C CYS A 13 19.35 12.24 3.76
N PRO A 14 19.93 11.21 3.12
CA PRO A 14 21.37 10.99 3.11
C PRO A 14 22.12 12.22 2.55
N PRO A 15 23.31 12.56 3.08
CA PRO A 15 24.09 13.74 2.64
C PRO A 15 24.42 13.76 1.14
N ASP A 16 24.46 12.60 0.50
CA ASP A 16 24.96 12.43 -0.87
C ASP A 16 23.94 12.81 -1.97
N LEU A 17 22.70 13.17 -1.61
CA LEU A 17 21.66 13.63 -2.56
C LEU A 17 21.45 15.15 -2.55
N ARG A 18 22.31 15.92 -1.89
CA ARG A 18 22.15 17.39 -1.77
C ARG A 18 22.70 18.23 -2.93
N LYS A 19 23.34 17.64 -3.95
CA LYS A 19 24.10 18.43 -4.93
C LYS A 19 23.36 18.88 -6.18
N ASP A 20 22.11 18.48 -6.40
CA ASP A 20 21.36 18.83 -7.61
C ASP A 20 20.14 19.72 -7.33
N TYR A 21 20.24 20.68 -6.40
CA TYR A 21 19.25 21.75 -6.31
C TYR A 21 19.53 22.81 -7.38
N ASN A 22 18.71 22.78 -8.43
CA ASN A 22 18.52 23.92 -9.33
C ASN A 22 18.00 25.12 -8.51
N MET A 23 18.55 26.32 -8.72
CA MET A 23 18.28 27.54 -7.92
C MET A 23 16.83 28.04 -7.97
N ASN A 24 15.93 27.37 -8.70
CA ASN A 24 14.55 27.80 -8.88
C ASN A 24 13.52 27.15 -7.94
N ASN A 25 13.94 26.41 -6.91
CA ASN A 25 13.05 25.97 -5.83
C ASN A 25 11.77 25.22 -6.29
N GLN A 26 11.81 24.58 -7.46
CA GLN A 26 10.74 23.70 -7.91
C GLN A 26 11.04 22.26 -7.45
N PRO A 27 10.18 21.63 -6.65
CA PRO A 27 10.33 20.21 -6.35
C PRO A 27 10.13 19.41 -7.63
N CYS A 28 11.09 18.54 -7.94
CA CYS A 28 11.02 17.57 -9.02
C CYS A 28 9.98 16.47 -8.68
N PHE A 29 8.69 16.84 -8.73
CA PHE A 29 7.60 15.88 -8.84
C PHE A 29 7.40 15.59 -10.32
N VAL A 30 7.79 14.38 -10.73
CA VAL A 30 7.46 13.86 -12.05
C VAL A 30 6.00 13.40 -11.96
N GLU A 31 5.09 14.09 -12.65
CA GLU A 31 3.63 13.84 -12.59
C GLU A 31 3.17 12.53 -13.25
N ASN A 32 4.09 11.73 -13.79
CA ASN A 32 3.77 10.43 -14.38
C ASN A 32 4.54 9.36 -13.63
N GLY A 33 3.83 8.57 -12.81
CA GLY A 33 4.34 7.55 -11.88
C GLY A 33 5.10 6.35 -12.48
N ASN A 34 6.00 6.59 -13.43
CA ASN A 34 7.06 5.66 -13.81
C ASN A 34 8.31 6.00 -13.00
N TYR A 35 8.38 5.50 -11.78
CA TYR A 35 9.69 5.29 -11.17
C TYR A 35 10.43 4.29 -12.07
N PRO A 36 11.64 4.59 -12.56
CA PRO A 36 12.47 3.54 -13.14
C PRO A 36 12.67 2.53 -12.02
N ILE A 37 11.99 1.39 -12.13
CA ILE A 37 12.34 0.19 -11.38
C ILE A 37 13.82 0.00 -11.71
N ARG A 38 14.70 0.25 -10.74
CA ARG A 38 16.11 -0.12 -10.83
C ARG A 38 16.15 -1.65 -10.94
N SER A 39 15.95 -2.17 -12.15
CA SER A 39 16.10 -3.59 -12.49
C SER A 39 17.56 -4.02 -12.53
N ASP A 40 18.49 -3.08 -12.38
CA ASP A 40 19.92 -3.35 -12.54
C ASP A 40 20.64 -3.57 -11.21
N PHE A 41 20.00 -4.31 -10.29
CA PHE A 41 20.76 -5.15 -9.36
C PHE A 41 21.06 -6.48 -10.05
N HIS A 42 21.68 -6.42 -11.24
CA HIS A 42 22.45 -7.52 -11.75
C HIS A 42 23.54 -7.78 -10.71
N ARG A 43 23.32 -8.82 -9.91
CA ARG A 43 24.35 -9.49 -9.14
C ARG A 43 25.43 -9.86 -10.14
N VAL A 44 26.43 -8.99 -10.30
CA VAL A 44 27.64 -9.26 -11.08
C VAL A 44 28.21 -10.53 -10.49
N THR A 45 27.92 -11.65 -11.15
CA THR A 45 28.50 -12.94 -10.82
C THR A 45 29.92 -12.82 -11.30
N ASN A 46 30.78 -12.60 -10.32
CA ASN A 46 32.16 -12.15 -10.45
C ASN A 46 33.02 -13.29 -11.02
N SER A 47 32.85 -13.63 -12.29
CA SER A 47 33.62 -14.67 -13.00
C SER A 47 34.98 -14.17 -13.49
N ASN A 48 35.25 -12.86 -13.43
CA ASN A 48 36.55 -12.24 -13.72
C ASN A 48 37.12 -11.54 -12.48
N ILE A 49 37.17 -12.23 -11.33
CA ILE A 49 38.08 -11.79 -10.27
C ILE A 49 39.48 -12.07 -10.79
N ASP A 50 40.22 -11.01 -11.12
CA ASP A 50 41.62 -11.12 -11.52
C ASP A 50 42.38 -12.00 -10.53
N LYS A 51 43.04 -13.04 -11.06
CA LYS A 51 43.85 -14.01 -10.29
C LYS A 51 45.01 -13.34 -9.53
N THR A 52 45.23 -12.04 -9.75
CA THR A 52 46.27 -11.23 -9.12
C THR A 52 45.84 -10.67 -7.76
N VAL A 53 44.53 -10.60 -7.45
CA VAL A 53 44.05 -10.06 -6.18
C VAL A 53 44.25 -11.08 -5.06
N ARG A 54 45.09 -10.75 -4.08
CA ARG A 54 45.30 -11.53 -2.85
C ARG A 54 44.30 -11.14 -1.76
N CYS A 55 43.71 -12.14 -1.11
CA CYS A 55 42.85 -11.94 0.05
C CYS A 55 43.68 -11.46 1.24
N PHE A 56 43.35 -10.28 1.77
CA PHE A 56 44.04 -9.68 2.93
C PHE A 56 44.02 -10.55 4.21
N ARG A 57 43.14 -11.56 4.30
CA ARG A 57 43.01 -12.38 5.52
C ARG A 57 43.79 -13.70 5.46
N CYS A 58 43.62 -14.47 4.40
CA CYS A 58 44.27 -15.78 4.26
C CYS A 58 45.46 -15.77 3.30
N GLY A 59 45.73 -14.65 2.61
CA GLY A 59 46.84 -14.50 1.67
C GLY A 59 46.65 -15.20 0.30
N GLN A 60 45.63 -16.03 0.14
CA GLN A 60 45.34 -16.74 -1.11
C GLN A 60 44.72 -15.82 -2.17
N THR A 61 45.00 -16.06 -3.45
CA THR A 61 44.46 -15.29 -4.57
C THR A 61 43.06 -15.75 -5.01
N GLY A 62 42.36 -14.93 -5.81
CA GLY A 62 41.13 -15.32 -6.50
C GLY A 62 39.83 -15.08 -5.73
N HIS A 63 39.87 -14.39 -4.57
CA HIS A 63 38.68 -13.96 -3.85
C HIS A 63 38.92 -12.70 -3.01
N PHE A 64 37.87 -11.92 -2.77
CA PHE A 64 37.92 -10.78 -1.85
C PHE A 64 37.70 -11.21 -0.39
N TYR A 65 38.13 -10.38 0.57
CA TYR A 65 37.93 -10.60 2.01
C TYR A 65 36.51 -11.05 2.38
N LYS A 66 35.47 -10.42 1.80
CA LYS A 66 34.05 -10.74 2.06
C LYS A 66 33.63 -12.14 1.59
N GLN A 67 34.38 -12.75 0.67
CA GLN A 67 34.13 -14.08 0.11
C GLN A 67 35.03 -15.17 0.72
N CYS A 68 35.93 -14.81 1.63
CA CYS A 68 36.82 -15.77 2.27
C CYS A 68 36.02 -16.80 3.11
N ALA A 69 36.20 -18.08 2.79
CA ALA A 69 35.44 -19.18 3.39
C ALA A 69 35.64 -19.27 4.91
N GLU A 70 36.83 -18.92 5.43
CA GLU A 70 37.11 -18.93 6.86
C GLU A 70 36.20 -17.98 7.66
N ILE A 71 35.80 -16.85 7.08
CA ILE A 71 34.90 -15.90 7.74
C ILE A 71 33.52 -16.54 7.94
N ARG A 72 33.05 -17.29 6.94
CA ARG A 72 31.75 -17.97 6.98
C ARG A 72 31.72 -19.11 8.00
N ILE A 73 32.85 -19.78 8.24
CA ILE A 73 32.91 -20.88 9.21
C ILE A 73 32.93 -20.31 10.65
N LYS A 74 33.70 -19.25 10.91
CA LYS A 74 33.77 -18.62 12.24
C LYS A 74 32.46 -17.93 12.64
N SER A 75 31.75 -17.31 11.69
CA SER A 75 30.45 -16.67 11.97
C SER A 75 29.35 -17.70 12.30
N LYS A 76 29.34 -18.86 11.65
CA LYS A 76 28.40 -19.95 11.97
C LYS A 76 28.58 -20.51 13.38
N LYS A 77 29.83 -20.69 13.84
CA LYS A 77 30.10 -21.14 15.22
C LYS A 77 29.64 -20.14 16.29
N LYS A 78 29.68 -18.84 15.99
CA LYS A 78 29.16 -17.80 16.91
C LYS A 78 27.62 -17.78 16.92
N LEU A 79 27.00 -17.90 15.74
CA LEU A 79 25.54 -17.94 15.61
C LEU A 79 24.92 -19.10 16.41
N ASN A 80 25.55 -20.29 16.40
CA ASN A 80 25.05 -21.43 17.17
C ASN A 80 25.09 -21.21 18.69
N ARG A 81 26.13 -20.53 19.21
CA ARG A 81 26.20 -20.21 20.65
C ARG A 81 25.16 -19.17 21.07
N ASP A 82 24.93 -18.18 20.20
CA ASP A 82 23.92 -17.15 20.46
C ASP A 82 22.51 -17.76 20.39
N PHE A 83 22.29 -18.74 19.52
CA PHE A 83 21.05 -19.51 19.46
C PHE A 83 20.81 -20.37 20.70
N GLU A 84 21.82 -21.08 21.21
CA GLU A 84 21.72 -21.85 22.47
C GLU A 84 21.45 -20.94 23.67
N ARG A 85 22.11 -19.77 23.75
CA ARG A 85 21.84 -18.79 24.80
C ARG A 85 20.43 -18.22 24.72
N LEU A 86 19.95 -17.93 23.52
CA LEU A 86 18.59 -17.46 23.32
C LEU A 86 17.56 -18.53 23.67
N SER A 87 17.83 -19.80 23.32
CA SER A 87 17.00 -20.95 23.70
C SER A 87 16.86 -21.09 25.23
N LEU A 88 17.96 -21.02 25.97
CA LEU A 88 17.95 -21.07 27.43
C LEU A 88 17.25 -19.85 28.05
N PHE A 89 17.45 -18.66 27.48
CA PHE A 89 16.77 -17.46 27.93
C PHE A 89 15.26 -17.53 27.71
N ILE A 90 14.82 -18.00 26.54
CA ILE A 90 13.40 -18.21 26.23
C ILE A 90 12.81 -19.24 27.19
N GLN A 91 13.47 -20.38 27.40
CA GLN A 91 13.02 -21.37 28.38
C GLN A 91 12.84 -20.76 29.78
N ARG A 92 13.83 -20.00 30.26
CA ARG A 92 13.77 -19.36 31.59
C ARG A 92 12.64 -18.35 31.69
N LYS A 93 12.48 -17.50 30.68
CA LYS A 93 11.40 -16.49 30.64
C LYS A 93 10.01 -17.11 30.46
N THR A 94 9.90 -18.22 29.74
CA THR A 94 8.64 -18.97 29.70
C THR A 94 8.31 -19.55 31.07
N CYS A 95 9.29 -20.10 31.80
CA CYS A 95 9.07 -20.59 33.17
C CYS A 95 8.70 -19.46 34.16
N GLU A 96 9.28 -18.27 34.03
CA GLU A 96 8.98 -17.11 34.89
C GLU A 96 7.56 -16.54 34.67
N ASN A 97 7.00 -16.67 33.46
CA ASN A 97 5.66 -16.18 33.13
C ASN A 97 4.55 -17.23 33.34
N PHE A 98 4.88 -18.45 33.74
CA PHE A 98 3.87 -19.42 34.15
C PHE A 98 3.47 -19.16 35.61
N PRO A 99 2.17 -19.14 35.93
CA PRO A 99 1.67 -18.93 37.30
C PRO A 99 1.83 -20.22 38.14
N PHE A 100 3.07 -20.69 38.33
CA PHE A 100 3.39 -21.77 39.26
C PHE A 100 3.84 -21.26 40.63
N PHE A 101 3.71 -19.96 40.90
CA PHE A 101 3.95 -19.38 42.22
C PHE A 101 2.91 -19.95 43.21
N ASN A 102 3.24 -21.10 43.80
CA ASN A 102 2.81 -21.67 45.09
C ASN A 102 2.98 -23.20 45.16
N LEU A 103 3.59 -23.86 44.17
CA LEU A 103 3.97 -25.26 44.34
C LEU A 103 5.28 -25.34 45.10
N ASP A 104 5.31 -26.11 46.19
CA ASP A 104 6.55 -26.40 46.89
C ASP A 104 7.46 -27.34 46.05
N ASP A 105 8.74 -27.39 46.39
CA ASP A 105 9.74 -28.19 45.66
C ASP A 105 9.43 -29.70 45.65
N ALA A 106 8.57 -30.19 46.56
CA ALA A 106 8.17 -31.59 46.64
C ALA A 106 6.98 -31.90 45.70
N GLU A 107 6.02 -30.98 45.60
CA GLU A 107 4.90 -31.03 44.66
C GLU A 107 5.37 -30.88 43.22
N PHE A 108 6.34 -29.99 42.96
CA PHE A 108 6.97 -29.87 41.65
C PHE A 108 7.64 -31.17 41.20
N ARG A 109 8.33 -31.86 42.12
CA ARG A 109 8.98 -33.16 41.87
C ARG A 109 7.99 -34.31 41.68
N LYS A 110 6.83 -34.29 42.37
CA LYS A 110 5.73 -35.24 42.12
C LYS A 110 5.10 -34.99 40.75
N ALA A 111 4.90 -33.72 40.37
CA ALA A 111 4.34 -33.34 39.09
C ALA A 111 5.27 -33.61 37.88
N THR A 112 6.57 -33.62 38.09
CA THR A 112 7.56 -34.03 37.06
C THR A 112 7.67 -35.55 36.91
N ARG A 113 7.34 -36.33 37.94
CA ARG A 113 7.40 -37.81 37.91
C ARG A 113 6.13 -38.47 37.40
N ALA A 114 4.98 -37.88 37.67
CA ALA A 114 3.76 -38.23 36.95
C ALA A 114 3.80 -37.55 35.58
N ASN A 115 3.19 -38.12 34.55
CA ASN A 115 2.95 -37.45 33.27
C ASN A 115 2.08 -36.16 33.38
N SER A 116 2.02 -35.49 34.53
CA SER A 116 1.09 -34.40 34.85
C SER A 116 1.51 -33.05 34.30
N ILE A 117 2.79 -32.77 34.07
CA ILE A 117 3.22 -31.56 33.33
C ILE A 117 2.76 -31.64 31.87
N LEU A 118 2.94 -32.80 31.22
CA LEU A 118 2.45 -33.02 29.87
C LEU A 118 0.92 -32.93 29.81
N TYR A 119 0.22 -33.51 30.78
CA TYR A 119 -1.24 -33.41 30.88
C TYR A 119 -1.72 -31.96 31.06
N PHE A 120 -1.07 -31.17 31.91
CA PHE A 120 -1.41 -29.76 32.12
C PHE A 120 -1.15 -28.91 30.88
N GLN A 121 -0.01 -29.15 30.20
CA GLN A 121 0.34 -28.46 28.96
C GLN A 121 -0.65 -28.81 27.83
N VAL A 122 -1.07 -30.08 27.72
CA VAL A 122 -2.10 -30.51 26.77
C VAL A 122 -3.45 -29.84 27.06
N ASN A 123 -3.89 -29.77 28.31
CA ASN A 123 -5.16 -29.12 28.67
C ASN A 123 -5.14 -27.60 28.42
N LEU A 124 -4.02 -26.93 28.70
CA LEU A 124 -3.85 -25.50 28.38
C LEU A 124 -3.89 -25.25 26.87
N LEU A 125 -3.23 -26.12 26.08
CA LEU A 125 -3.29 -26.04 24.62
C LEU A 125 -4.70 -26.30 24.10
N GLN A 126 -5.42 -27.28 24.64
CA GLN A 126 -6.80 -27.56 24.23
C GLN A 126 -7.76 -26.42 24.60
N THR A 127 -7.66 -25.86 25.80
CA THR A 127 -8.52 -24.74 26.23
C THR A 127 -8.25 -23.46 25.45
N SER A 128 -6.98 -23.15 25.13
CA SER A 128 -6.65 -22.02 24.26
C SER A 128 -7.13 -22.23 22.82
N GLN A 129 -6.94 -23.43 22.26
CA GLN A 129 -7.45 -23.77 20.92
C GLN A 129 -8.97 -23.65 20.83
N THR A 130 -9.73 -24.09 21.84
CA THR A 130 -11.20 -23.95 21.82
C THR A 130 -11.66 -22.50 21.90
N LYS A 131 -10.97 -21.63 22.65
CA LYS A 131 -11.26 -20.18 22.66
C LYS A 131 -11.01 -19.56 21.30
N ILE A 132 -9.86 -19.86 20.69
CA ILE A 132 -9.49 -19.37 19.35
C ILE A 132 -10.51 -19.84 18.31
N LEU A 133 -10.93 -21.11 18.36
CA LEU A 133 -11.95 -21.64 17.45
C LEU A 133 -13.30 -20.94 17.63
N LYS A 134 -13.74 -20.67 18.86
CA LYS A 134 -14.99 -19.93 19.13
C LYS A 134 -14.93 -18.51 18.58
N GLU A 135 -13.81 -17.81 18.73
CA GLU A 135 -13.63 -16.47 18.15
C GLU A 135 -13.57 -16.52 16.62
N LYS A 136 -12.90 -17.51 16.04
CA LYS A 136 -12.85 -17.71 14.60
C LYS A 136 -14.25 -17.88 14.00
N VAL A 137 -15.09 -18.73 14.59
CA VAL A 137 -16.48 -18.94 14.13
C VAL A 137 -17.30 -17.65 14.22
N LYS A 138 -17.10 -16.84 15.26
CA LYS A 138 -17.75 -15.52 15.39
C LYS A 138 -17.28 -14.54 14.30
N LEU A 139 -15.99 -14.55 13.98
CA LEU A 139 -15.46 -13.70 12.91
C LEU A 139 -15.96 -14.14 11.54
N GLU A 140 -16.08 -15.45 11.29
CA GLU A 140 -16.62 -15.99 10.05
C GLU A 140 -18.08 -15.54 9.82
N SER A 141 -18.93 -15.56 10.84
CA SER A 141 -20.32 -15.09 10.71
C SER A 141 -20.41 -13.59 10.43
N VAL A 142 -19.54 -12.77 11.04
CA VAL A 142 -19.46 -11.33 10.76
C VAL A 142 -18.99 -11.07 9.33
N VAL A 143 -17.99 -11.83 8.87
CA VAL A 143 -17.49 -11.73 7.48
C VAL A 143 -18.60 -12.02 6.48
N ASP A 144 -19.42 -13.04 6.72
CA ASP A 144 -20.51 -13.38 5.80
C ASP A 144 -21.64 -12.33 5.83
N LEU A 145 -21.97 -11.76 6.99
CA LEU A 145 -22.89 -10.62 7.08
C LEU A 145 -22.41 -9.41 6.27
N VAL A 146 -21.13 -9.05 6.41
CA VAL A 146 -20.53 -7.94 5.66
C VAL A 146 -20.53 -8.22 4.14
N LYS A 147 -20.29 -9.46 3.72
CA LYS A 147 -20.38 -9.84 2.30
C LYS A 147 -21.78 -9.63 1.74
N GLU A 148 -22.82 -10.03 2.45
CA GLU A 148 -24.21 -9.82 2.01
C GLU A 148 -24.57 -8.33 1.96
N GLN A 149 -24.16 -7.55 2.96
CA GLN A 149 -24.35 -6.09 2.94
C GLN A 149 -23.65 -5.44 1.73
N LEU A 150 -22.42 -5.86 1.42
CA LEU A 150 -21.70 -5.39 0.24
C LEU A 150 -22.38 -5.80 -1.08
N LYS A 151 -23.02 -6.98 -1.15
CA LYS A 151 -23.80 -7.39 -2.32
C LYS A 151 -25.02 -6.49 -2.52
N GLU A 152 -25.76 -6.19 -1.46
CA GLU A 152 -26.92 -5.29 -1.53
C GLU A 152 -26.51 -3.86 -1.90
N ASN A 153 -25.46 -3.32 -1.29
CA ASN A 153 -24.92 -2.01 -1.66
C ASN A 153 -24.51 -1.95 -3.14
N ARG A 154 -23.90 -3.02 -3.66
CA ARG A 154 -23.55 -3.11 -5.10
C ARG A 154 -24.78 -3.13 -5.99
N LYS A 155 -25.88 -3.78 -5.60
CA LYS A 155 -27.14 -3.77 -6.36
C LYS A 155 -27.76 -2.37 -6.38
N SER A 156 -27.83 -1.72 -5.22
CA SER A 156 -28.34 -0.35 -5.09
C SER A 156 -27.55 0.65 -5.96
N LEU A 157 -26.22 0.62 -5.89
CA LEU A 157 -25.36 1.47 -6.72
C LEU A 157 -25.55 1.21 -8.23
N ARG A 158 -25.79 -0.03 -8.64
CA ARG A 158 -26.08 -0.34 -10.05
C ARG A 158 -27.40 0.29 -10.51
N GLN A 159 -28.43 0.19 -9.68
CA GLN A 159 -29.74 0.80 -9.96
C GLN A 159 -29.63 2.33 -10.06
N GLU A 160 -28.86 2.96 -9.17
CA GLU A 160 -28.62 4.41 -9.20
C GLU A 160 -27.88 4.83 -10.47
N ILE A 161 -26.83 4.09 -10.87
CA ILE A 161 -26.12 4.36 -12.13
C ILE A 161 -27.05 4.25 -13.34
N ASP A 162 -27.92 3.26 -13.37
CA ASP A 162 -28.86 3.07 -14.50
C ASP A 162 -29.92 4.17 -14.53
N PHE A 163 -30.41 4.61 -13.37
CA PHE A 163 -31.29 5.77 -13.25
C PHE A 163 -30.63 7.04 -13.78
N LEU A 164 -29.41 7.35 -13.31
CA LEU A 164 -28.66 8.54 -13.75
C LEU A 164 -28.35 8.50 -15.24
N LYS A 165 -28.11 7.32 -15.82
CA LYS A 165 -27.95 7.17 -17.29
C LYS A 165 -29.23 7.50 -18.04
N GLN A 166 -30.39 7.06 -17.54
CA GLN A 166 -31.68 7.38 -18.15
C GLN A 166 -32.01 8.87 -18.06
N GLU A 167 -31.76 9.49 -16.91
CA GLU A 167 -31.92 10.92 -16.72
C GLU A 167 -31.03 11.71 -17.68
N ASN A 168 -29.75 11.35 -17.79
CA ASN A 168 -28.82 11.98 -18.74
C ASN A 168 -29.29 11.87 -20.20
N ARG A 169 -29.83 10.73 -20.63
CA ARG A 169 -30.42 10.58 -21.97
C ARG A 169 -31.60 11.53 -22.17
N THR A 170 -32.43 11.68 -21.16
CA THR A 170 -33.61 12.57 -21.18
C THR A 170 -33.18 14.03 -21.26
N LEU A 171 -32.22 14.46 -20.43
CA LEU A 171 -31.66 15.80 -20.47
C LEU A 171 -30.99 16.11 -21.80
N LYS A 172 -30.25 15.16 -22.38
CA LYS A 172 -29.63 15.32 -23.71
C LYS A 172 -30.68 15.52 -24.81
N SER A 173 -31.79 14.78 -24.77
CA SER A 173 -32.91 14.97 -25.69
C SER A 173 -33.56 16.35 -25.53
N LYS A 174 -33.79 16.80 -24.29
CA LYS A 174 -34.31 18.14 -24.01
C LYS A 174 -33.38 19.24 -24.52
N LEU A 175 -32.07 19.10 -24.26
CA LEU A 175 -31.05 20.04 -24.73
C LEU A 175 -31.05 20.13 -26.26
N GLN A 176 -31.11 19.00 -26.96
CA GLN A 176 -31.16 18.98 -28.42
C GLN A 176 -32.38 19.72 -28.96
N LYS A 177 -33.56 19.52 -28.35
CA LYS A 177 -34.79 20.26 -28.73
C LYS A 177 -34.64 21.76 -28.53
N THR A 178 -34.04 22.18 -27.41
CA THR A 178 -33.77 23.60 -27.15
C THR A 178 -32.81 24.19 -28.18
N ILE A 179 -31.75 23.45 -28.53
CA ILE A 179 -30.81 23.86 -29.59
C ILE A 179 -31.55 24.03 -30.91
N SER A 180 -32.34 23.04 -31.35
CA SER A 180 -33.12 23.14 -32.58
C SER A 180 -34.04 24.37 -32.60
N LYS A 181 -34.79 24.60 -31.52
CA LYS A 181 -35.66 25.78 -31.40
C LYS A 181 -34.88 27.09 -31.45
N SER A 182 -33.73 27.15 -30.79
CA SER A 182 -32.85 28.32 -30.84
C SER A 182 -32.34 28.60 -32.26
N THR A 183 -32.00 27.55 -33.02
CA THR A 183 -31.57 27.70 -34.42
C THR A 183 -32.71 28.14 -35.34
N GLU A 184 -33.94 27.69 -35.11
CA GLU A 184 -35.13 28.15 -35.85
C GLU A 184 -35.39 29.64 -35.60
N LEU A 185 -35.40 30.07 -34.33
CA LEU A 185 -35.55 31.48 -33.97
C LEU A 185 -34.45 32.36 -34.58
N SER A 186 -33.22 31.86 -34.65
CA SER A 186 -32.11 32.59 -35.27
C SER A 186 -32.36 32.83 -36.76
N ARG A 187 -32.88 31.83 -37.48
CA ARG A 187 -33.28 31.96 -38.89
C ARG A 187 -34.45 32.93 -39.07
N GLU A 188 -35.43 32.90 -38.18
CA GLU A 188 -36.56 33.85 -38.22
C GLU A 188 -36.08 35.30 -38.05
N ILE A 189 -35.13 35.53 -37.14
CA ILE A 189 -34.51 36.85 -36.93
C ILE A 189 -33.77 37.30 -38.21
N GLU A 190 -32.99 36.42 -38.84
CA GLU A 190 -32.30 36.72 -40.10
C GLU A 190 -33.28 37.10 -41.21
N ILE A 191 -34.39 36.37 -41.37
CA ILE A 191 -35.44 36.68 -42.36
C ILE A 191 -36.03 38.07 -42.10
N ARG A 192 -36.39 38.38 -40.85
CA ARG A 192 -36.95 39.70 -40.49
C ARG A 192 -35.96 40.83 -40.73
N ASN A 193 -34.67 40.61 -40.47
CA ASN A 193 -33.64 41.60 -40.75
C ASN A 193 -33.55 41.89 -42.26
N LEU A 194 -33.61 40.86 -43.11
CA LEU A 194 -33.64 41.03 -44.57
C LEU A 194 -34.90 41.76 -45.06
N GLU A 195 -36.05 41.54 -44.43
CA GLU A 195 -37.29 42.26 -44.72
C GLU A 195 -37.20 43.73 -44.31
N ASN A 196 -36.66 44.02 -43.13
CA ASN A 196 -36.41 45.38 -42.67
C ASN A 196 -35.45 46.12 -43.62
N ASP A 197 -34.36 45.48 -44.04
CA ASP A 197 -33.42 46.05 -45.01
C ASP A 197 -34.11 46.41 -46.34
N LYS A 198 -35.05 45.58 -46.81
CA LYS A 198 -35.84 45.87 -48.02
C LYS A 198 -36.75 47.08 -47.80
N LEU A 199 -37.46 47.13 -46.67
CA LEU A 199 -38.33 48.26 -46.33
C LEU A 199 -37.55 49.56 -46.23
N GLU A 200 -36.37 49.55 -45.61
CA GLU A 200 -35.50 50.72 -45.55
C GLU A 200 -35.08 51.23 -46.92
N ARG A 201 -34.77 50.33 -47.87
CA ARG A 201 -34.45 50.71 -49.25
C ARG A 201 -35.65 51.38 -49.92
N THR A 202 -36.85 50.81 -49.78
CA THR A 202 -38.08 51.40 -50.32
C THR A 202 -38.34 52.80 -49.75
N ILE A 203 -38.19 52.96 -48.42
CA ILE A 203 -38.36 54.26 -47.75
C ILE A 203 -37.37 55.28 -48.32
N ARG A 204 -36.12 54.91 -48.55
CA ARG A 204 -35.12 55.81 -49.17
C ARG A 204 -35.57 56.23 -50.58
N THR A 205 -35.98 55.28 -51.42
CA THR A 205 -36.44 55.60 -52.78
C THR A 205 -37.67 56.50 -52.83
N LEU A 206 -38.59 56.39 -51.85
CA LEU A 206 -39.77 57.26 -51.77
C LEU A 206 -39.42 58.68 -51.28
N LYS A 207 -38.35 58.84 -50.50
CA LYS A 207 -37.90 60.17 -50.03
C LYS A 207 -37.21 60.99 -51.12
N ASP A 208 -36.69 60.32 -52.15
CA ASP A 208 -36.01 60.96 -53.28
C ASP A 208 -36.98 61.42 -54.39
N GLN A 209 -38.28 61.08 -54.30
CA GLN A 209 -39.36 61.49 -55.20
C GLN A 209 -40.02 62.80 -54.74
#